data_AF-A0A552JLZ6-F1
#
_entry.id   AF-A0A552JLZ6-F1
#
_cell.length_a   1.000
_cell.length_b   1.000
_cell.length_c   1.000
_cell.angle_alpha   90.00
_cell.angle_beta   90.00
_cell.angle_gamma   90.00
#
_symmetry.space_group_name_H-M   'P 1'
#
loop_
_entity.id
_entity.type
_entity.pdbx_description
1 polymer ?
#
loop_
_entity_poly.entity_id
_entity_poly.type
_entity_poly.pdbx_seq_one_letter_code
_entity_poly.pdbx_strand_id
1 'polypeptide(L)'
;MVMSEDLTKKRLLSVACHASIFLSATLVSVGIPLAIYFISDDGTVKENAKEALNFHLNMWLYYLIAGILVWVLIGYLLLPILAVVNIVLPILAILQVWKDAYKVFRYPFIFRVL
;
A
#
# COMPACT_ATOMS: atom_id res chain seq x y z
N MET A 1 -9.85 -5.76 28.82
CA MET A 1 -9.58 -4.39 28.35
C MET A 1 -8.30 -4.33 27.50
N VAL A 2 -7.20 -4.97 27.91
CA VAL A 2 -5.93 -5.02 27.14
C VAL A 2 -6.10 -5.61 25.72
N MET A 3 -6.81 -6.74 25.58
CA MET A 3 -7.01 -7.41 24.27
C MET A 3 -7.67 -6.52 23.20
N SER A 4 -8.61 -5.66 23.57
CA SER A 4 -9.28 -4.75 22.62
C SER A 4 -8.40 -3.58 22.18
N GLU A 5 -7.48 -3.15 23.05
CA GLU A 5 -6.52 -2.09 22.75
C GLU A 5 -5.46 -2.57 21.75
N ASP A 6 -4.91 -3.77 21.97
CA ASP A 6 -3.96 -4.39 21.05
C ASP A 6 -4.56 -4.60 19.66
N LEU A 7 -5.82 -5.05 19.58
CA LEU A 7 -6.53 -5.21 18.31
C LEU A 7 -6.75 -3.87 17.60
N THR A 8 -7.03 -2.81 18.35
CA THR A 8 -7.22 -1.47 17.80
C THR A 8 -5.91 -0.91 17.25
N LYS A 9 -4.81 -1.04 17.99
CA LYS A 9 -3.46 -0.68 17.54
C LYS A 9 -3.09 -1.43 16.26
N LYS A 10 -3.35 -2.74 16.20
CA LYS A 10 -3.11 -3.58 15.03
C LYS A 10 -3.84 -3.09 13.78
N ARG A 11 -5.13 -2.75 13.92
CA ARG A 11 -5.94 -2.17 12.84
C ARG A 11 -5.38 -0.84 12.38
N LEU A 12 -5.12 0.09 13.31
CA LEU A 12 -4.65 1.43 12.99
C LEU A 12 -3.31 1.41 12.25
N LEU A 13 -2.35 0.60 12.72
CA LEU A 13 -1.05 0.47 12.06
C LEU A 13 -1.18 -0.15 10.65
N SER A 14 -2.00 -1.19 10.50
CA SER A 14 -2.22 -1.82 9.19
C SER A 14 -2.93 -0.88 8.21
N VAL A 15 -3.92 -0.12 8.68
CA VAL A 15 -4.61 0.92 7.90
C VAL A 15 -3.64 2.03 7.52
N ALA A 16 -2.80 2.50 8.44
CA ALA A 16 -1.81 3.54 8.17
C ALA A 16 -0.81 3.14 7.07
N CYS A 17 -0.41 1.87 7.03
CA CYS A 17 0.44 1.36 5.95
C CYS A 17 -0.20 1.57 4.57
N HIS A 18 -1.45 1.15 4.39
CA HIS A 18 -2.16 1.24 3.11
C HIS A 18 -2.63 2.66 2.79
N ALA A 19 -3.05 3.43 3.80
CA ALA A 19 -3.49 4.81 3.63
C ALA A 19 -2.36 5.78 3.30
N SER A 20 -1.10 5.41 3.61
CA SER A 20 0.07 6.26 3.39
C SER A 20 0.17 6.80 1.96
N ILE A 21 -0.27 6.02 0.97
CA ILE A 21 -0.21 6.39 -0.44
C ILE A 21 -1.06 7.61 -0.82
N PHE A 22 -2.03 7.98 0.00
CA PHE A 22 -2.86 9.18 -0.20
C PHE A 22 -2.21 10.46 0.32
N LEU A 23 -1.14 10.38 1.11
CA LEU A 23 -0.53 11.57 1.72
C LEU A 23 0.38 12.33 0.76
N SER A 24 1.04 11.61 -0.13
CA SER A 24 1.94 12.19 -1.12
C SER A 24 2.08 11.27 -2.30
N ALA A 25 2.08 11.86 -3.50
CA ALA A 25 2.42 11.17 -4.74
C ALA A 25 3.93 10.81 -4.83
N THR A 26 4.75 11.28 -3.88
CA THR A 26 6.22 11.14 -3.90
C THR A 26 6.74 10.26 -2.75
N LEU A 27 8.07 10.11 -2.68
CA LEU A 27 8.83 9.28 -1.71
C LEU A 27 8.44 9.45 -0.23
N VAL A 28 7.78 10.55 0.17
CA VAL A 28 7.40 10.77 1.57
C VAL A 28 6.39 9.72 2.07
N SER A 29 5.47 9.26 1.22
CA SER A 29 4.41 8.33 1.61
C SER A 29 4.92 6.92 1.94
N VAL A 30 5.98 6.45 1.26
CA VAL A 30 6.59 5.13 1.53
C VAL A 30 7.21 5.03 2.94
N GLY A 31 7.55 6.18 3.54
CA GLY A 31 8.20 6.24 4.85
C GLY A 31 7.34 5.67 5.98
N ILE A 32 6.01 5.77 5.88
CA ILE A 32 5.08 5.26 6.90
C ILE A 32 5.12 3.73 6.97
N PRO A 33 4.80 2.97 5.91
CA PRO A 33 4.89 1.52 5.98
C PRO A 33 6.33 1.05 6.21
N LEU A 34 7.34 1.79 5.76
CA LEU A 34 8.75 1.47 6.06
C LEU A 34 9.04 1.55 7.56
N ALA A 35 8.68 2.66 8.21
CA ALA A 35 8.86 2.83 9.64
C ALA A 35 8.07 1.78 10.44
N ILE A 36 6.82 1.54 10.07
CA ILE A 36 5.97 0.53 10.73
C ILE A 36 6.57 -0.87 10.58
N TYR A 37 7.12 -1.21 9.42
CA TYR A 37 7.77 -2.51 9.18
C TYR A 37 8.93 -2.78 10.15
N PHE A 38 9.74 -1.76 10.45
CA PHE A 38 10.88 -1.89 11.36
C PHE A 38 10.51 -1.79 12.84
N ILE A 39 9.49 -0.99 13.19
CA ILE A 39 9.15 -0.68 14.60
C ILE A 39 8.10 -1.65 15.17
N SER A 40 7.22 -2.23 14.35
CA SER A 40 6.20 -3.15 14.84
C SER A 40 6.80 -4.51 15.20
N ASP A 41 6.31 -5.17 16.25
CA ASP A 41 6.62 -6.57 16.56
C ASP A 41 5.50 -7.54 16.12
N ASP A 42 4.35 -7.03 15.67
CA ASP A 42 3.23 -7.85 15.22
C ASP A 42 3.44 -8.34 13.78
N GLY A 43 3.44 -9.66 13.60
CA GLY A 43 3.71 -10.28 12.31
C GLY A 43 2.70 -9.91 11.21
N THR A 44 1.42 -9.75 11.54
CA THR A 44 0.40 -9.33 10.56
C THR A 44 0.60 -7.87 10.16
N VAL A 45 0.96 -6.99 11.09
CA VAL A 45 1.27 -5.59 10.79
C VAL A 45 2.50 -5.50 9.90
N LYS A 46 3.57 -6.25 10.20
CA LYS A 46 4.77 -6.31 9.33
C LYS A 46 4.42 -6.78 7.91
N GLU A 47 3.60 -7.81 7.77
CA GLU A 47 3.20 -8.31 6.45
C GLU A 47 2.34 -7.30 5.68
N ASN A 48 1.42 -6.59 6.34
CA ASN A 48 0.68 -5.50 5.71
C ASN A 48 1.59 -4.33 5.31
N ALA A 49 2.59 -4.00 6.15
CA ALA A 49 3.58 -2.99 5.84
C ALA A 49 4.42 -3.38 4.61
N LYS A 50 4.86 -4.64 4.51
CA LYS A 50 5.54 -5.18 3.31
C LYS A 50 4.67 -5.09 2.06
N GLU A 51 3.40 -5.44 2.14
CA GLU A 51 2.49 -5.37 1.00
C GLU A 51 2.28 -3.92 0.53
N ALA A 52 2.13 -2.97 1.47
CA ALA A 52 2.07 -1.55 1.13
C ALA A 52 3.38 -1.04 0.51
N LEU A 53 4.54 -1.43 1.06
CA LEU A 53 5.86 -1.08 0.49
C LEU A 53 6.02 -1.61 -0.94
N ASN A 54 5.72 -2.89 -1.15
CA ASN A 54 5.77 -3.50 -2.48
C ASN A 54 4.80 -2.77 -3.43
N PHE A 55 3.60 -2.40 -2.98
CA PHE A 55 2.66 -1.65 -3.81
C PHE A 55 3.20 -0.27 -4.25
N HIS A 56 3.76 0.52 -3.32
CA HIS A 56 4.42 1.80 -3.65
C HIS A 56 5.50 1.64 -4.72
N LEU A 57 6.40 0.68 -4.53
CA LEU A 57 7.50 0.42 -5.47
C LEU A 57 6.99 0.01 -6.86
N ASN A 58 5.99 -0.86 -6.91
CA ASN A 58 5.38 -1.29 -8.17
C ASN A 58 4.66 -0.13 -8.86
N MET A 59 3.94 0.71 -8.11
CA MET A 59 3.26 1.86 -8.69
C MET A 59 4.25 2.87 -9.28
N TRP A 60 5.37 3.17 -8.61
CA TRP A 60 6.43 4.00 -9.19
C TRP A 60 7.00 3.40 -10.47
N LEU A 61 7.26 2.10 -10.50
CA LEU A 61 7.73 1.41 -11.69
C LEU A 61 6.70 1.49 -12.83
N TYR A 62 5.42 1.25 -12.54
CA TYR A 62 4.36 1.28 -13.54
C TYR A 62 4.13 2.68 -14.09
N TYR A 63 4.15 3.70 -13.23
CA TYR A 63 4.06 5.09 -13.68
C TYR A 63 5.28 5.52 -14.51
N LEU A 64 6.48 5.07 -14.15
CA LEU A 64 7.69 5.33 -14.94
C LEU A 64 7.57 4.73 -16.34
N ILE A 65 7.19 3.45 -16.44
CA ILE A 65 6.99 2.76 -17.72
C ILE A 65 5.87 3.44 -18.53
N ALA A 66 4.71 3.69 -17.91
CA ALA A 66 3.59 4.35 -18.59
C ALA A 66 3.95 5.77 -19.05
N GLY A 67 4.73 6.51 -18.27
CA GLY A 67 5.24 7.84 -18.61
C GLY A 67 6.15 7.82 -19.84
N ILE A 68 7.03 6.81 -19.96
CA ILE A 68 7.85 6.60 -21.17
C ILE A 68 6.94 6.23 -22.36
N LEU A 69 5.91 5.41 -22.15
CA LEU A 69 4.97 5.01 -23.20
C LEU A 69 4.08 6.16 -23.72
N VAL A 70 4.07 7.32 -23.08
CA VAL A 70 3.36 8.52 -23.58
C VAL A 70 3.89 8.94 -24.96
N TRP A 71 5.21 8.81 -25.20
CA TRP A 71 5.83 9.16 -26.49
C TRP A 71 5.30 8.35 -27.67
N VAL A 72 4.71 7.17 -27.41
CA VAL A 72 4.08 6.30 -28.40
C VAL A 72 2.56 6.19 -28.22
N LEU A 73 1.95 7.19 -27.57
CA LEU A 73 0.50 7.35 -27.31
C LEU A 73 -0.13 6.33 -26.34
N ILE A 74 0.48 5.16 -26.12
CA ILE A 74 -0.03 4.12 -25.21
C ILE A 74 -0.13 4.62 -23.76
N GLY A 75 0.81 5.46 -23.33
CA GLY A 75 0.86 6.01 -21.97
C GLY A 75 -0.40 6.79 -21.58
N TYR A 76 -1.05 7.48 -22.52
CA TYR A 76 -2.27 8.24 -22.25
C TYR A 76 -3.44 7.35 -21.79
N LEU A 77 -3.48 6.09 -22.21
CA LEU A 77 -4.48 5.14 -21.74
C LEU A 77 -4.06 4.47 -20.42
N LEU A 78 -2.78 4.17 -20.24
CA LEU A 78 -2.28 3.47 -19.06
C LEU A 78 -2.27 4.36 -17.80
N LEU A 79 -1.88 5.62 -17.92
CA LEU A 79 -1.79 6.54 -16.78
C LEU A 79 -3.12 6.71 -16.01
N PRO A 80 -4.29 6.94 -16.64
CA PRO A 80 -5.56 7.03 -15.92
C PRO A 80 -5.96 5.68 -15.30
N ILE A 81 -5.67 4.55 -15.96
CA ILE A 81 -5.92 3.21 -15.38
C ILE A 81 -5.10 3.04 -14.09
N LEU A 82 -3.81 3.36 -14.15
CA LEU A 82 -2.92 3.31 -12.99
C LEU A 82 -3.38 4.25 -11.88
N ALA A 83 -3.89 5.45 -12.20
CA ALA A 83 -4.47 6.37 -11.22
C ALA A 83 -5.67 5.76 -10.48
N VAL A 84 -6.56 5.07 -11.19
CA VAL A 84 -7.68 4.35 -10.56
C VAL A 84 -7.17 3.22 -9.68
N VAL A 85 -6.21 2.41 -10.15
CA VAL A 85 -5.62 1.30 -9.38
C VAL A 85 -4.95 1.81 -8.09
N ASN A 86 -4.22 2.92 -8.18
CA ASN A 86 -3.51 3.57 -7.08
C ASN A 86 -4.45 4.13 -6.00
N ILE A 87 -5.74 4.27 -6.30
CA ILE A 87 -6.76 4.73 -5.35
C ILE A 87 -7.61 3.57 -4.85
N VAL A 88 -8.14 2.75 -5.77
CA VAL A 88 -9.12 1.72 -5.45
C VAL A 88 -8.49 0.59 -4.62
N LEU A 89 -7.31 0.08 -4.99
CA LEU A 89 -6.72 -1.05 -4.29
C LEU A 89 -6.36 -0.71 -2.83
N PRO A 90 -5.75 0.44 -2.52
CA PRO A 90 -5.49 0.82 -1.12
C PRO A 90 -6.77 1.03 -0.31
N ILE A 91 -7.85 1.54 -0.89
CA ILE A 91 -9.15 1.61 -0.20
C ILE A 91 -9.65 0.21 0.15
N LEU A 92 -9.59 -0.74 -0.79
CA LEU A 92 -9.98 -2.13 -0.53
C LEU A 92 -9.09 -2.76 0.57
N ALA A 93 -7.79 -2.46 0.55
CA ALA A 93 -6.86 -2.91 1.58
C ALA A 93 -7.27 -2.38 2.97
N ILE A 94 -7.51 -1.08 3.08
CA ILE A 94 -7.97 -0.43 4.32
C ILE A 94 -9.25 -1.07 4.85
N LEU A 95 -10.27 -1.23 3.99
CA LEU A 95 -11.55 -1.82 4.38
C LEU A 95 -11.38 -3.26 4.89
N GLN A 96 -10.53 -4.05 4.24
CA GLN A 96 -10.28 -5.44 4.63
C GLN A 96 -9.57 -5.54 5.98
N VAL A 97 -8.48 -4.78 6.19
CA VAL A 97 -7.71 -4.83 7.45
C VAL A 97 -8.44 -4.16 8.61
N TRP A 98 -9.34 -3.22 8.33
CA TRP A 98 -10.22 -2.63 9.32
C TRP A 98 -11.23 -3.66 9.85
N LYS A 99 -11.86 -4.40 8.93
CA LYS A 99 -12.85 -5.44 9.26
C LYS A 99 -12.20 -6.59 10.04
N ASP A 100 -11.04 -7.06 9.61
CA ASP A 100 -10.33 -8.17 10.23
C ASP A 100 -8.85 -7.81 10.47
N ALA A 101 -8.51 -7.59 11.74
CA ALA A 101 -7.18 -7.17 12.15
C ALA A 101 -6.10 -8.24 11.89
N TYR A 102 -6.48 -9.51 11.73
CA TYR A 102 -5.54 -10.61 11.48
C TYR A 102 -5.28 -10.83 9.99
N LYS A 103 -6.02 -10.17 9.10
CA LYS A 103 -5.80 -10.31 7.65
C LYS A 103 -4.65 -9.46 7.16
N VAL A 104 -3.92 -10.05 6.22
CA VAL A 104 -2.96 -9.37 5.35
C VAL A 104 -3.63 -9.12 4.01
N PHE A 105 -3.70 -7.87 3.56
CA PHE A 105 -4.15 -7.58 2.22
C PHE A 105 -3.02 -7.92 1.23
N ARG A 106 -3.33 -8.72 0.21
CA ARG A 106 -2.36 -9.09 -0.84
C ARG A 106 -2.70 -8.30 -2.10
N TYR A 107 -1.88 -7.32 -2.46
CA TYR A 107 -2.12 -6.55 -3.67
C TYR A 107 -2.01 -7.48 -4.90
N PRO A 108 -2.96 -7.42 -5.84
CA PRO A 108 -2.83 -8.10 -7.12
C PRO A 108 -1.83 -7.38 -8.01
N PHE A 109 -1.26 -8.09 -8.98
CA PHE A 109 -0.40 -7.53 -10.02
C PHE A 109 0.77 -6.69 -9.49
N ILE A 110 1.45 -7.17 -8.44
CA ILE A 110 2.69 -6.59 -7.94
C ILE A 110 3.80 -7.63 -7.83
N PHE A 111 5.03 -7.18 -8.01
CA PHE A 111 6.23 -7.92 -7.63
C PHE A 111 6.46 -7.78 -6.11
N ARG A 112 6.62 -8.89 -5.40
CA ARG A 112 6.96 -8.93 -3.97
C ARG A 112 8.45 -9.12 -3.80
N VAL A 113 9.18 -8.03 -3.65
CA VAL A 113 10.64 -8.02 -3.56
C VAL A 113 11.15 -7.93 -2.12
N LEU A 114 10.26 -7.60 -1.16
CA LEU A 114 10.50 -7.49 0.28
C LEU A 114 9.79 -8.60 1.07
#